data_AF-A0A7G9NTF3-F1
#
_entry.id   AF-A0A7G9NTF3-F1
#
_cell.length_a   1.000
_cell.length_b   1.000
_cell.length_c   1.000
_cell.angle_alpha   90.00
_cell.angle_beta   90.00
_cell.angle_gamma   90.00
#
_symmetry.space_group_name_H-M   'P 1'
#
loop_
_entity.id
_entity.type
_entity.pdbx_description
1 polymer ?
#
loop_
_entity_poly.entity_id
_entity_poly.type
_entity_poly.pdbx_seq_one_letter_code
_entity_poly.pdbx_strand_id
1 'polypeptide(L)'
;MFQHARFICTLSVIMLLVGATLSPAADAEEPKKADEKTEKKEETKSPAQFKKISVNEAVRDLVLEAKKKMRELQVWPRQTSDYAVKTNTMIESEEVIKALGRRLDRLGVMDGYVKWQLLSYQPSLVDASPRELEAIVRFFPQLMPRPNPTAAQMRIFKAAEQRALPQYKDKIRAEISEYELAVANIANMNKPAMEYRDKIIFELPEDNGLRLQVKLMDAQDRFVAGDMSYEHAIGGVIRDARSMKTDKEKLPPSVRAKLLQQIEKLKSSPNPMIDNVNLMNSGEVNLIKIGGIFKHKQYEQLKAYLEGRDPD
;
A
#
# COMPACT_ATOMS: atom_id res chain seq x y z
N MET A 1 -34.68 5.52 23.15
CA MET A 1 -34.93 4.09 22.88
C MET A 1 -33.99 3.64 21.77
N PHE A 2 -32.77 3.24 22.10
CA PHE A 2 -31.82 2.69 21.13
C PHE A 2 -31.83 1.17 21.27
N GLN A 3 -32.33 0.48 20.23
CA GLN A 3 -32.34 -0.97 20.15
C GLN A 3 -30.90 -1.50 20.03
N HIS A 4 -30.51 -2.37 20.95
CA HIS A 4 -29.27 -3.13 20.89
C HIS A 4 -29.40 -4.25 19.85
N ALA A 5 -28.74 -4.08 18.70
CA ALA A 5 -28.51 -5.17 17.77
C ALA A 5 -27.39 -6.06 18.33
N ARG A 6 -27.76 -7.28 18.75
CA ARG A 6 -26.81 -8.32 19.15
C ARG A 6 -26.17 -8.92 17.90
N PHE A 7 -24.88 -8.66 17.69
CA PHE A 7 -24.07 -9.33 16.67
C PHE A 7 -23.65 -10.70 17.21
N ILE A 8 -24.11 -11.78 16.56
CA ILE A 8 -23.69 -13.16 16.83
C ILE A 8 -22.47 -13.43 15.94
N CYS A 9 -21.28 -13.47 16.54
CA CYS A 9 -20.06 -13.94 15.89
C CYS A 9 -20.00 -15.47 15.94
N THR A 10 -20.31 -16.13 14.83
CA THR A 10 -19.97 -17.54 14.61
C THR A 10 -18.48 -17.67 14.30
N LEU A 11 -17.70 -18.11 15.30
CA LEU A 11 -16.34 -18.63 15.12
C LEU A 11 -16.41 -19.97 14.37
N SER A 12 -15.93 -20.00 13.14
CA SER A 12 -15.61 -21.25 12.44
C SER A 12 -14.13 -21.54 12.60
N VAL A 13 -13.83 -22.55 13.42
CA VAL A 13 -12.49 -23.11 13.61
C VAL A 13 -12.18 -24.00 12.40
N ILE A 14 -11.23 -23.61 11.56
CA ILE A 14 -10.66 -24.48 10.54
C ILE A 14 -9.33 -25.01 11.09
N MET A 15 -9.34 -26.24 11.60
CA MET A 15 -8.12 -27.02 11.85
C MET A 15 -7.56 -27.48 10.50
N LEU A 16 -6.40 -26.96 10.12
CA LEU A 16 -5.59 -27.48 9.02
C LEU A 16 -4.51 -28.40 9.59
N LEU A 17 -4.78 -29.70 9.54
CA LEU A 17 -3.81 -30.78 9.74
C LEU A 17 -2.89 -30.84 8.51
N VAL A 18 -1.64 -30.40 8.67
CA VAL A 18 -0.58 -30.62 7.67
C VAL A 18 0.00 -32.01 7.90
N GLY A 19 -0.46 -32.97 7.11
CA GLY A 19 0.17 -34.28 6.99
C GLY A 19 1.45 -34.18 6.17
N ALA A 20 2.59 -34.47 6.80
CA ALA A 20 3.86 -34.68 6.11
C ALA A 20 3.84 -36.06 5.45
N THR A 21 3.64 -36.12 4.13
CA THR A 21 3.91 -37.33 3.35
C THR A 21 5.29 -37.21 2.72
N LEU A 22 6.22 -38.01 3.25
CA LEU A 22 7.48 -38.36 2.62
C LEU A 22 7.20 -39.00 1.25
N SER A 23 7.81 -38.48 0.19
CA SER A 23 7.80 -39.11 -1.14
C SER A 23 9.18 -39.71 -1.41
N PRO A 24 9.28 -41.02 -1.73
CA PRO A 24 10.53 -41.66 -2.05
C PRO A 24 10.91 -41.47 -3.53
N ALA A 25 12.20 -41.65 -3.79
CA ALA A 25 12.83 -41.56 -5.10
C ALA A 25 12.54 -42.78 -6.00
N ALA A 26 12.77 -42.55 -7.30
CA ALA A 26 12.99 -43.50 -8.40
C ALA A 26 11.78 -44.27 -8.92
N ASP A 27 11.44 -44.06 -10.19
CA ASP A 27 11.78 -45.03 -11.23
C ASP A 27 11.64 -44.44 -12.64
N ALA A 28 12.54 -44.90 -13.51
CA ALA A 28 12.57 -44.59 -14.93
C ALA A 28 11.56 -45.47 -15.67
N GLU A 29 10.69 -44.87 -16.49
CA GLU A 29 9.86 -45.60 -17.45
C GLU A 29 9.99 -45.02 -18.87
N GLU A 30 9.96 -45.96 -19.81
CA GLU A 30 10.20 -45.91 -21.24
C GLU A 30 9.23 -45.03 -22.07
N PRO A 31 9.62 -44.67 -23.31
CA PRO A 31 8.81 -43.84 -24.20
C PRO A 31 7.62 -44.62 -24.79
N LYS A 32 6.41 -44.30 -24.34
CA LYS A 32 5.16 -44.76 -24.97
C LYS A 32 4.76 -43.88 -26.16
N LYS A 33 4.27 -44.61 -27.17
CA LYS A 33 3.91 -44.20 -28.53
C LYS A 33 2.93 -43.03 -28.60
N ALA A 34 3.09 -42.29 -29.69
CA ALA A 34 2.25 -41.20 -30.12
C ALA A 34 0.79 -41.65 -30.31
N ASP A 35 -0.09 -41.11 -29.47
CA ASP A 35 -1.52 -41.05 -29.75
C ASP A 35 -1.85 -39.75 -30.48
N GLU A 36 -2.50 -39.95 -31.60
CA GLU A 36 -2.99 -38.98 -32.57
C GLU A 36 -3.98 -38.00 -31.89
N LYS A 37 -3.48 -36.81 -31.56
CA LYS A 37 -4.30 -35.71 -31.04
C LYS A 37 -5.27 -35.25 -32.13
N THR A 38 -6.54 -35.59 -31.95
CA THR A 38 -7.65 -34.98 -32.66
C THR A 38 -7.63 -33.47 -32.40
N GLU A 39 -7.22 -32.68 -33.41
CA GLU A 39 -7.32 -31.23 -33.42
C GLU A 39 -8.79 -30.82 -33.29
N LYS A 40 -9.22 -30.56 -32.06
CA LYS A 40 -10.42 -29.76 -31.80
C LYS A 40 -10.13 -28.37 -32.37
N LYS A 41 -10.71 -28.06 -33.52
CA LYS A 41 -10.85 -26.69 -34.02
C LYS A 41 -11.44 -25.84 -32.89
N GLU A 42 -10.59 -25.09 -32.20
CA GLU A 42 -11.01 -24.01 -31.33
C GLU A 42 -11.79 -23.04 -32.21
N GLU A 43 -13.12 -23.02 -32.02
CA GLU A 43 -13.95 -21.94 -32.52
C GLU A 43 -13.35 -20.63 -32.00
N THR A 44 -12.76 -19.87 -32.92
CA THR A 44 -12.31 -18.50 -32.75
C THR A 44 -13.54 -17.68 -32.37
N LYS A 45 -13.84 -17.63 -31.06
CA LYS A 45 -14.83 -16.73 -30.50
C LYS A 45 -14.47 -15.33 -30.98
N SER A 46 -15.38 -14.74 -31.74
CA SER A 46 -15.29 -13.35 -32.21
C SER A 46 -14.81 -12.48 -31.04
N PRO A 47 -13.80 -11.61 -31.26
CA PRO A 47 -13.26 -10.77 -30.19
C PRO A 47 -14.42 -10.04 -29.50
N ALA A 48 -14.50 -10.18 -28.18
CA ALA A 48 -15.54 -9.55 -27.39
C ALA A 48 -15.55 -8.05 -27.71
N GLN A 49 -16.69 -7.54 -28.17
CA GLN A 49 -16.83 -6.12 -28.46
C GLN A 49 -16.88 -5.37 -27.12
N PHE A 50 -15.83 -4.62 -26.80
CA PHE A 50 -15.80 -3.76 -25.63
C PHE A 50 -16.62 -2.49 -25.87
N LYS A 51 -17.39 -2.07 -24.86
CA LYS A 51 -18.12 -0.80 -24.90
C LYS A 51 -17.15 0.36 -24.67
N LYS A 52 -16.96 1.23 -25.66
CA LYS A 52 -16.20 2.48 -25.47
C LYS A 52 -16.98 3.44 -24.56
N ILE A 53 -16.35 3.92 -23.50
CA ILE A 53 -16.92 4.93 -22.57
C ILE A 53 -15.92 6.07 -22.38
N SER A 54 -16.38 7.20 -21.84
CA SER A 54 -15.46 8.29 -21.47
C SER A 54 -14.83 8.06 -20.10
N VAL A 55 -13.64 8.64 -19.87
CA VAL A 55 -13.00 8.59 -18.56
C VAL A 55 -13.84 9.24 -17.45
N ASN A 56 -14.60 10.30 -17.76
CA ASN A 56 -15.48 10.95 -16.80
C ASN A 56 -16.68 10.07 -16.40
N GLU A 57 -17.21 9.29 -17.34
CA GLU A 57 -18.26 8.30 -17.06
C GLU A 57 -17.73 7.22 -16.11
N ALA A 58 -16.57 6.63 -16.41
CA ALA A 58 -15.95 5.64 -15.52
C ALA A 58 -15.65 6.18 -14.12
N VAL A 59 -15.10 7.40 -14.02
CA VAL A 59 -14.83 8.05 -12.72
C VAL A 59 -16.11 8.24 -11.93
N ARG A 60 -17.18 8.74 -12.56
CA ARG A 60 -18.48 8.93 -11.89
C ARG A 60 -19.03 7.60 -11.38
N ASP A 61 -19.01 6.57 -12.21
CA ASP A 61 -19.55 5.25 -11.89
C ASP A 61 -18.76 4.60 -10.73
N LEU A 62 -17.43 4.67 -10.77
CA LEU A 62 -16.54 4.20 -9.69
C LEU A 62 -16.78 4.94 -8.37
N VAL A 63 -16.96 6.26 -8.41
CA VAL A 63 -17.26 7.07 -7.21
C VAL A 63 -18.62 6.69 -6.62
N LEU A 64 -19.64 6.45 -7.45
CA LEU A 64 -20.96 6.01 -6.99
C LEU A 64 -20.90 4.60 -6.37
N GLU A 65 -20.20 3.67 -7.03
CA GLU A 65 -19.97 2.31 -6.54
C GLU A 65 -19.31 2.32 -5.15
N ALA A 66 -18.22 3.07 -5.02
CA ALA A 66 -17.48 3.20 -3.78
C ALA A 66 -18.30 3.88 -2.67
N LYS A 67 -18.97 5.00 -2.97
CA LYS A 67 -19.81 5.70 -1.98
C LYS A 67 -20.92 4.82 -1.44
N LYS A 68 -21.53 3.98 -2.28
CA LYS A 68 -22.57 3.05 -1.85
C LYS A 68 -22.02 2.03 -0.85
N LYS A 69 -20.99 1.27 -1.23
CA LYS A 69 -20.41 0.22 -0.38
C LYS A 69 -19.75 0.77 0.88
N MET A 70 -19.07 1.91 0.79
CA MET A 70 -18.44 2.55 1.95
C MET A 70 -19.46 2.99 3.01
N ARG A 71 -20.63 3.50 2.60
CA ARG A 71 -21.70 3.86 3.56
C ARG A 71 -22.35 2.64 4.19
N GLU A 72 -22.57 1.59 3.41
CA GLU A 72 -23.28 0.38 3.86
C GLU A 72 -22.41 -0.50 4.76
N LEU A 73 -21.13 -0.68 4.39
CA LEU A 73 -20.30 -1.78 4.91
C LEU A 73 -18.89 -1.35 5.35
N GLN A 74 -18.48 -0.09 5.13
CA GLN A 74 -17.11 0.37 5.38
C GLN A 74 -16.01 -0.46 4.69
N VAL A 75 -16.34 -1.07 3.54
CA VAL A 75 -15.39 -1.83 2.72
C VAL A 75 -15.35 -1.31 1.30
N TRP A 76 -14.19 -1.47 0.65
CA TRP A 76 -14.06 -1.19 -0.77
C TRP A 76 -14.91 -2.17 -1.60
N PRO A 77 -15.60 -1.69 -2.65
CA PRO A 77 -16.40 -2.56 -3.52
C PRO A 77 -15.61 -3.69 -4.18
N ARG A 78 -14.33 -3.46 -4.44
CA ARG A 78 -13.44 -4.34 -5.20
C ARG A 78 -12.17 -4.63 -4.43
N GLN A 79 -11.66 -5.84 -4.64
CA GLN A 79 -10.40 -6.33 -4.04
C GLN A 79 -9.25 -6.36 -5.06
N THR A 80 -9.55 -6.19 -6.34
CA THR A 80 -8.61 -6.18 -7.47
C THR A 80 -8.92 -5.02 -8.41
N SER A 81 -7.92 -4.50 -9.13
CA SER A 81 -8.10 -3.50 -10.18
C SER A 81 -8.63 -4.17 -11.46
N ASP A 82 -9.94 -4.27 -11.58
CA ASP A 82 -10.61 -5.07 -12.61
C ASP A 82 -11.84 -4.38 -13.23
N TYR A 83 -11.99 -3.06 -13.05
CA TYR A 83 -13.12 -2.29 -13.56
C TYR A 83 -13.35 -2.55 -15.05
N ALA A 84 -12.35 -2.30 -15.90
CA ALA A 84 -12.45 -2.44 -17.36
C ALA A 84 -12.95 -3.83 -17.79
N VAL A 85 -12.41 -4.89 -17.17
CA VAL A 85 -12.78 -6.28 -17.47
C VAL A 85 -14.20 -6.59 -17.01
N LYS A 86 -14.57 -6.22 -15.79
CA LYS A 86 -15.90 -6.53 -15.24
C LYS A 86 -17.03 -5.76 -15.90
N THR A 87 -16.77 -4.54 -16.37
CA THR A 87 -17.78 -3.74 -17.08
C THR A 87 -17.76 -3.96 -18.60
N ASN A 88 -16.79 -4.73 -19.11
CA ASN A 88 -16.55 -4.93 -20.55
C ASN A 88 -16.44 -3.57 -21.28
N THR A 89 -15.63 -2.66 -20.72
CA THR A 89 -15.46 -1.30 -21.24
C THR A 89 -14.04 -1.01 -21.67
N MET A 90 -13.89 -0.04 -22.58
CA MET A 90 -12.59 0.43 -23.07
C MET A 90 -12.50 1.96 -23.00
N ILE A 91 -11.34 2.47 -22.58
CA ILE A 91 -10.95 3.88 -22.55
C ILE A 91 -9.56 3.97 -23.17
N GLU A 92 -9.29 5.04 -23.94
CA GLU A 92 -7.97 5.26 -24.53
C GLU A 92 -6.91 5.52 -23.45
N SER A 93 -5.71 4.95 -23.61
CA SER A 93 -4.60 5.08 -22.64
C SER A 93 -4.28 6.54 -22.30
N GLU A 94 -4.24 7.42 -23.30
CA GLU A 94 -3.97 8.85 -23.09
C GLU A 94 -5.00 9.53 -22.18
N GLU A 95 -6.28 9.17 -22.30
CA GLU A 95 -7.34 9.75 -21.45
C GLU A 95 -7.17 9.29 -20.00
N VAL A 96 -6.79 8.04 -19.80
CA VAL A 96 -6.48 7.49 -18.48
C VAL A 96 -5.28 8.21 -17.87
N ILE A 97 -4.15 8.32 -18.59
CA ILE A 97 -2.94 9.03 -18.13
C ILE A 97 -3.27 10.48 -17.72
N LYS A 98 -4.00 11.18 -18.59
CA LYS A 98 -4.46 12.55 -18.32
C LYS A 98 -5.36 12.65 -17.08
N ALA A 99 -6.16 11.63 -16.77
CA ALA A 99 -6.98 11.58 -15.57
C ALA A 99 -6.16 11.24 -14.31
N LEU A 100 -5.19 10.32 -14.41
CA LEU A 100 -4.29 9.97 -13.30
C LEU A 100 -3.47 11.18 -12.81
N GLY A 101 -3.13 12.09 -13.73
CA GLY A 101 -2.46 13.37 -13.45
C GLY A 101 -3.33 14.46 -12.82
N ARG A 102 -4.54 14.15 -12.34
CA ARG A 102 -5.46 15.11 -11.70
C ARG A 102 -6.03 14.53 -10.40
N ARG A 103 -6.65 15.38 -9.60
CA ARG A 103 -7.48 14.94 -8.46
C ARG A 103 -8.88 14.60 -8.96
N LEU A 104 -9.34 13.37 -8.71
CA LEU A 104 -10.61 12.81 -9.16
C LEU A 104 -11.69 12.83 -8.05
N ASP A 105 -11.29 12.83 -6.77
CA ASP A 105 -12.21 13.05 -5.64
C ASP A 105 -11.58 13.93 -4.54
N ARG A 106 -12.43 14.54 -3.71
CA ARG A 106 -11.99 15.36 -2.57
C ARG A 106 -11.42 14.52 -1.43
N LEU A 107 -11.89 13.29 -1.22
CA LEU A 107 -11.36 12.40 -0.19
C LEU A 107 -10.18 11.61 -0.77
N GLY A 108 -9.00 11.68 -0.14
CA GLY A 108 -7.77 11.04 -0.65
C GLY A 108 -7.91 9.53 -0.88
N VAL A 109 -8.57 8.81 0.02
CA VAL A 109 -8.84 7.37 -0.13
C VAL A 109 -9.81 7.04 -1.27
N MET A 110 -10.78 7.91 -1.54
CA MET A 110 -11.70 7.76 -2.67
C MET A 110 -10.97 8.01 -3.99
N ASP A 111 -10.15 9.06 -4.03
CA ASP A 111 -9.27 9.36 -5.16
C ASP A 111 -8.35 8.16 -5.45
N GLY A 112 -7.76 7.57 -4.41
CA GLY A 112 -6.93 6.37 -4.52
C GLY A 112 -7.68 5.16 -5.07
N TYR A 113 -8.89 4.89 -4.58
CA TYR A 113 -9.72 3.81 -5.11
C TYR A 113 -10.03 3.99 -6.61
N VAL A 114 -10.47 5.19 -7.01
CA VAL A 114 -10.82 5.46 -8.42
C VAL A 114 -9.58 5.32 -9.30
N LYS A 115 -8.46 5.93 -8.93
CA LYS A 115 -7.20 5.83 -9.71
C LYS A 115 -6.69 4.40 -9.79
N TRP A 116 -6.73 3.66 -8.69
CA TRP A 116 -6.37 2.25 -8.67
C TRP A 116 -7.22 1.44 -9.67
N GLN A 117 -8.54 1.66 -9.72
CA GLN A 117 -9.42 0.99 -10.67
C GLN A 117 -9.20 1.44 -12.12
N LEU A 118 -8.80 2.69 -12.35
CA LEU A 118 -8.42 3.16 -13.69
C LEU A 118 -7.15 2.45 -14.22
N LEU A 119 -6.28 1.91 -13.36
CA LEU A 119 -5.15 1.09 -13.80
C LEU A 119 -5.58 -0.24 -14.46
N SER A 120 -6.83 -0.67 -14.30
CA SER A 120 -7.35 -1.87 -14.98
C SER A 120 -7.39 -1.73 -16.51
N TYR A 121 -7.34 -0.50 -17.03
CA TYR A 121 -7.18 -0.20 -18.46
C TYR A 121 -5.74 -0.33 -18.96
N GLN A 122 -4.78 -0.64 -18.07
CA GLN A 122 -3.36 -0.84 -18.38
C GLN A 122 -2.74 0.33 -19.18
N PRO A 123 -2.83 1.58 -18.69
CA PRO A 123 -2.22 2.71 -19.38
C PRO A 123 -0.69 2.54 -19.44
N SER A 124 -0.10 2.76 -20.61
CA SER A 124 1.36 2.75 -20.79
C SER A 124 1.97 4.05 -20.28
N LEU A 125 2.66 4.03 -19.13
CA LEU A 125 3.39 5.20 -18.63
C LEU A 125 4.71 5.47 -19.38
N VAL A 126 5.16 4.52 -20.21
CA VAL A 126 6.37 4.68 -21.03
C VAL A 126 6.21 5.82 -22.04
N ASP A 127 5.00 5.99 -22.56
CA ASP A 127 4.66 7.01 -23.57
C ASP A 127 4.22 8.34 -22.94
N ALA A 128 4.14 8.40 -21.60
CA ALA A 128 3.73 9.62 -20.90
C ALA A 128 4.84 10.67 -20.96
N SER A 129 4.48 11.92 -21.24
CA SER A 129 5.43 13.02 -21.22
C SER A 129 5.96 13.28 -19.79
N PRO A 130 7.16 13.85 -19.62
CA PRO A 130 7.68 14.20 -18.30
C PRO A 130 6.72 15.06 -17.46
N ARG A 131 5.95 15.96 -18.11
CA ARG A 131 4.94 16.80 -17.47
C ARG A 131 3.74 15.98 -16.97
N GLU A 132 3.34 14.94 -17.69
CA GLU A 132 2.27 14.04 -17.25
C GLU A 132 2.72 13.17 -16.09
N LEU A 133 3.95 12.64 -16.14
CA LEU A 133 4.54 11.89 -15.03
C LEU A 133 4.64 12.75 -13.76
N GLU A 134 5.11 14.00 -13.88
CA GLU A 134 5.15 14.95 -12.77
C GLU A 134 3.75 15.23 -12.23
N ALA A 135 2.74 15.40 -13.11
CA ALA A 135 1.36 15.62 -12.69
C ALA A 135 0.81 14.39 -11.94
N ILE A 136 1.06 13.17 -12.43
CA ILE A 136 0.66 11.92 -11.79
C ILE A 136 1.24 11.86 -10.36
N VAL A 137 2.54 12.08 -10.20
CA VAL A 137 3.23 12.08 -8.90
C VAL A 137 2.69 13.17 -7.98
N ARG A 138 2.55 14.40 -8.49
CA ARG A 138 2.05 15.55 -7.72
C ARG A 138 0.65 15.31 -7.15
N PHE A 139 -0.18 14.56 -7.87
CA PHE A 139 -1.54 14.22 -7.45
C PHE A 139 -1.65 12.79 -6.95
N PHE A 140 -0.60 12.23 -6.33
CA PHE A 140 -0.74 10.97 -5.59
C PHE A 140 -1.86 11.06 -4.55
N PRO A 141 -2.72 10.03 -4.45
CA PRO A 141 -3.80 10.00 -3.47
C PRO A 141 -3.25 10.15 -2.05
N GLN A 142 -3.82 11.05 -1.26
CA GLN A 142 -3.39 11.23 0.14
C GLN A 142 -3.79 10.02 0.99
N LEU A 143 -2.85 9.54 1.81
CA LEU A 143 -3.11 8.50 2.79
C LEU A 143 -3.83 9.09 4.00
N MET A 144 -4.80 8.37 4.54
CA MET A 144 -5.40 8.69 5.83
C MET A 144 -4.39 8.46 6.95
N PRO A 145 -4.24 9.41 7.88
CA PRO A 145 -3.36 9.21 9.02
C PRO A 145 -3.95 8.15 9.95
N ARG A 146 -3.06 7.33 10.52
CA ARG A 146 -3.36 6.43 11.62
C ARG A 146 -4.03 7.23 12.74
N PRO A 147 -5.13 6.73 13.32
CA PRO A 147 -5.78 7.44 14.41
C PRO A 147 -4.81 7.52 15.59
N ASN A 148 -4.75 8.67 16.24
CA ASN A 148 -4.07 8.78 17.53
C ASN A 148 -5.01 8.27 18.64
N PRO A 149 -4.51 7.59 19.68
CA PRO A 149 -5.35 7.26 20.82
C PRO A 149 -5.94 8.53 21.44
N THR A 150 -7.18 8.46 21.87
CA THR A 150 -7.85 9.60 22.52
C THR A 150 -7.13 9.99 23.82
N ALA A 151 -7.36 11.21 24.31
CA ALA A 151 -6.80 11.63 25.60
C ALA A 151 -7.22 10.70 26.76
N ALA A 152 -8.41 10.10 26.69
CA ALA A 152 -8.89 9.12 27.66
C ALA A 152 -8.12 7.79 27.55
N GLN A 153 -8.00 7.24 26.33
CA GLN A 153 -7.20 6.04 26.05
C GLN A 153 -5.74 6.23 26.48
N MET A 154 -5.13 7.37 26.16
CA MET A 154 -3.76 7.66 26.57
C MET A 154 -3.57 7.72 28.08
N ARG A 155 -4.54 8.21 28.84
CA ARG A 155 -4.48 8.18 30.31
C ARG A 155 -4.52 6.74 30.83
N ILE A 156 -5.39 5.91 30.25
CA ILE A 156 -5.51 4.49 30.61
C ILE A 156 -4.21 3.75 30.29
N PHE A 157 -3.68 3.93 29.07
CA PHE A 157 -2.44 3.27 28.64
C PHE A 157 -1.25 3.68 29.50
N LYS A 158 -1.07 4.97 29.80
CA LYS A 158 0.01 5.44 30.69
C LYS A 158 -0.14 4.95 32.12
N ALA A 159 -1.36 4.89 32.65
CA ALA A 159 -1.60 4.37 34.00
C ALA A 159 -1.24 2.88 34.09
N ALA A 160 -1.60 2.11 33.06
CA ALA A 160 -1.28 0.68 32.96
C ALA A 160 0.20 0.42 32.61
N GLU A 161 0.89 1.35 31.96
CA GLU A 161 2.34 1.29 31.74
C GLU A 161 3.14 1.49 33.04
N GLN A 162 2.66 2.38 33.93
CA GLN A 162 3.34 2.70 35.19
C GLN A 162 3.08 1.71 36.33
N ARG A 163 1.92 1.05 36.31
CA ARG A 163 1.51 0.12 37.38
C ARG A 163 0.69 -1.00 36.76
N ALA A 164 0.98 -2.24 37.16
CA ALA A 164 0.09 -3.36 36.92
C ALA A 164 -1.29 -3.05 37.52
N LEU A 165 -2.33 -3.07 36.69
CA LEU A 165 -3.71 -2.80 37.09
C LEU A 165 -4.61 -4.02 36.80
N PRO A 166 -4.43 -5.16 37.50
CA PRO A 166 -5.15 -6.40 37.19
C PRO A 166 -6.68 -6.23 37.20
N GLN A 167 -7.20 -5.41 38.11
CA GLN A 167 -8.64 -5.16 38.24
C GLN A 167 -9.26 -4.38 37.06
N TYR A 168 -8.43 -3.74 36.23
CA TYR A 168 -8.86 -3.00 35.04
C TYR A 168 -8.47 -3.70 33.73
N LYS A 169 -7.93 -4.93 33.79
CA LYS A 169 -7.40 -5.65 32.63
C LYS A 169 -8.39 -5.77 31.49
N ASP A 170 -9.65 -6.08 31.78
CA ASP A 170 -10.68 -6.23 30.75
C ASP A 170 -11.06 -4.89 30.10
N LYS A 171 -11.11 -3.82 30.89
CA LYS A 171 -11.33 -2.47 30.36
C LYS A 171 -10.17 -2.04 29.46
N ILE A 172 -8.93 -2.24 29.92
CA ILE A 172 -7.73 -1.91 29.14
C ILE A 172 -7.73 -2.70 27.83
N ARG A 173 -8.05 -4.00 27.88
CA ARG A 173 -8.16 -4.85 26.69
C ARG A 173 -9.22 -4.36 25.71
N ALA A 174 -10.39 -3.94 26.20
CA ALA A 174 -11.45 -3.39 25.35
C ALA A 174 -10.99 -2.11 24.63
N GLU A 175 -10.33 -1.20 25.35
CA GLU A 175 -9.80 0.05 24.77
C GLU A 175 -8.67 -0.19 23.74
N ILE A 176 -7.78 -1.15 24.01
CA ILE A 176 -6.75 -1.59 23.05
C ILE A 176 -7.42 -2.17 21.80
N SER A 177 -8.39 -3.05 21.96
CA SER A 177 -9.09 -3.69 20.84
C SER A 177 -9.84 -2.67 19.97
N GLU A 178 -10.48 -1.67 20.58
CA GLU A 178 -11.13 -0.58 19.83
C GLU A 178 -10.12 0.25 19.05
N TYR A 179 -8.99 0.60 19.66
CA TYR A 179 -7.90 1.31 18.99
C TYR A 179 -7.32 0.50 17.82
N GLU A 180 -7.03 -0.78 18.03
CA GLU A 180 -6.52 -1.69 16.99
C GLU A 180 -7.50 -1.83 15.82
N LEU A 181 -8.80 -1.94 16.10
CA LEU A 181 -9.83 -1.98 15.07
C LEU A 181 -9.87 -0.68 14.25
N ALA A 182 -9.76 0.48 14.91
CA ALA A 182 -9.70 1.77 14.22
C ALA A 182 -8.46 1.88 13.32
N VAL A 183 -7.30 1.40 13.79
CA VAL A 183 -6.06 1.34 13.00
C VAL A 183 -6.23 0.40 11.80
N ALA A 184 -6.74 -0.81 12.00
CA ALA A 184 -6.96 -1.79 10.94
C ALA A 184 -7.93 -1.25 9.87
N ASN A 185 -8.98 -0.55 10.28
CA ASN A 185 -9.89 0.11 9.36
C ASN A 185 -9.19 1.17 8.51
N ILE A 186 -8.34 2.03 9.09
CA ILE A 186 -7.56 3.01 8.31
C ILE A 186 -6.60 2.34 7.34
N ALA A 187 -5.91 1.27 7.76
CA ALA A 187 -5.02 0.50 6.87
C ALA A 187 -5.81 -0.08 5.68
N ASN A 188 -6.99 -0.65 5.92
CA ASN A 188 -7.88 -1.13 4.86
C ASN A 188 -8.36 0.01 3.95
N MET A 189 -8.66 1.18 4.50
CA MET A 189 -9.02 2.37 3.72
C MET A 189 -7.87 2.88 2.85
N ASN A 190 -6.63 2.79 3.32
CA ASN A 190 -5.46 3.22 2.54
C ASN A 190 -5.04 2.21 1.46
N LYS A 191 -5.50 0.95 1.53
CA LYS A 191 -5.05 -0.12 0.64
C LYS A 191 -5.11 0.23 -0.86
N PRO A 192 -6.22 0.73 -1.45
CA PRO A 192 -6.24 1.08 -2.87
C PRO A 192 -5.26 2.20 -3.24
N ALA A 193 -5.11 3.20 -2.36
CA ALA A 193 -4.16 4.28 -2.57
C ALA A 193 -2.71 3.77 -2.57
N MET A 194 -2.38 2.85 -1.67
CA MET A 194 -1.06 2.20 -1.62
C MET A 194 -0.80 1.34 -2.86
N GLU A 195 -1.76 0.50 -3.26
CA GLU A 195 -1.62 -0.35 -4.46
C GLU A 195 -1.45 0.50 -5.74
N TYR A 196 -2.19 1.61 -5.84
CA TYR A 196 -1.98 2.58 -6.91
C TYR A 196 -0.57 3.17 -6.88
N ARG A 197 -0.12 3.69 -5.72
CA ARG A 197 1.21 4.29 -5.56
C ARG A 197 2.32 3.29 -5.92
N ASP A 198 2.25 2.06 -5.41
CA ASP A 198 3.22 0.99 -5.69
C ASP A 198 3.31 0.68 -7.19
N LYS A 199 2.15 0.56 -7.86
CA LYS A 199 2.09 0.27 -9.30
C LYS A 199 2.66 1.41 -10.14
N ILE A 200 2.30 2.67 -9.84
CA ILE A 200 2.86 3.83 -10.54
C ILE A 200 4.36 3.92 -10.31
N ILE A 201 4.84 3.83 -9.07
CA ILE A 201 6.26 3.92 -8.74
C ILE A 201 7.08 2.85 -9.46
N PHE A 202 6.53 1.64 -9.58
CA PHE A 202 7.18 0.56 -10.33
C PHE A 202 7.33 0.90 -11.82
N GLU A 203 6.35 1.57 -12.41
CA GLU A 203 6.32 1.91 -13.85
C GLU A 203 7.04 3.22 -14.20
N LEU A 204 7.31 4.11 -13.24
CA LEU A 204 8.07 5.34 -13.49
C LEU A 204 9.46 5.03 -14.08
N PRO A 205 10.03 5.81 -15.00
CA PRO A 205 11.40 5.60 -15.49
C PRO A 205 12.46 5.64 -14.38
N GLU A 206 13.53 4.84 -14.50
CA GLU A 206 14.69 4.89 -13.58
C GLU A 206 15.57 6.09 -13.80
N ASP A 207 15.53 6.66 -15.00
CA ASP A 207 16.44 7.72 -15.42
C ASP A 207 16.19 9.02 -14.65
N ASN A 208 17.24 9.83 -14.52
CA ASN A 208 17.20 11.13 -13.85
C ASN A 208 16.78 11.09 -12.36
N GLY A 209 16.71 9.90 -11.75
CA GLY A 209 16.43 9.71 -10.33
C GLY A 209 15.01 10.06 -9.91
N LEU A 210 14.07 10.19 -10.86
CA LEU A 210 12.67 10.50 -10.56
C LEU A 210 12.04 9.40 -9.69
N ARG A 211 12.15 8.14 -10.10
CA ARG A 211 11.63 7.01 -9.33
C ARG A 211 12.15 6.98 -7.90
N LEU A 212 13.44 7.25 -7.69
CA LEU A 212 14.06 7.28 -6.36
C LEU A 212 13.51 8.42 -5.49
N GLN A 213 13.34 9.62 -6.05
CA GLN A 213 12.68 10.74 -5.36
C GLN A 213 11.26 10.39 -4.95
N VAL A 214 10.48 9.80 -5.86
CA VAL A 214 9.09 9.42 -5.58
C VAL A 214 9.01 8.32 -4.52
N LYS A 215 9.91 7.32 -4.56
CA LYS A 215 9.99 6.30 -3.49
C LYS A 215 10.26 6.92 -2.12
N LEU A 216 11.16 7.91 -2.04
CA LEU A 216 11.44 8.60 -0.78
C LEU A 216 10.24 9.43 -0.30
N MET A 217 9.55 10.14 -1.21
CA MET A 217 8.31 10.85 -0.90
C MET A 217 7.21 9.90 -0.41
N ASP A 218 7.03 8.75 -1.08
CA ASP A 218 6.03 7.76 -0.70
C ASP A 218 6.32 7.13 0.67
N ALA A 219 7.60 6.82 0.94
CA ALA A 219 8.01 6.35 2.27
C ALA A 219 7.74 7.40 3.35
N GLN A 220 7.97 8.68 3.07
CA GLN A 220 7.61 9.78 3.96
C GLN A 220 6.09 9.86 4.20
N ASP A 221 5.28 9.79 3.14
CA ASP A 221 3.83 9.83 3.26
C ASP A 221 3.29 8.66 4.09
N ARG A 222 3.81 7.44 3.88
CA ARG A 222 3.46 6.26 4.70
C ARG A 222 3.86 6.45 6.15
N PHE A 223 5.05 6.96 6.42
CA PHE A 223 5.51 7.26 7.78
C PHE A 223 4.63 8.30 8.48
N VAL A 224 4.29 9.40 7.80
CA VAL A 224 3.39 10.43 8.33
C VAL A 224 1.98 9.88 8.55
N ALA A 225 1.54 8.97 7.68
CA ALA A 225 0.29 8.27 7.84
C ALA A 225 0.32 7.18 8.92
N GLY A 226 1.47 6.89 9.53
CA GLY A 226 1.61 5.82 10.53
C GLY A 226 1.44 4.41 9.96
N ASP A 227 1.65 4.23 8.66
CA ASP A 227 1.58 2.95 7.96
C ASP A 227 2.94 2.25 7.98
N MET A 228 3.01 1.09 8.63
CA MET A 228 4.27 0.36 8.87
C MET A 228 4.96 -0.15 7.60
N SER A 229 4.29 -0.17 6.45
CA SER A 229 4.95 -0.50 5.17
C SER A 229 5.98 0.55 4.74
N TYR A 230 6.06 1.72 5.42
CA TYR A 230 7.13 2.69 5.21
C TYR A 230 8.53 2.07 5.36
N GLU A 231 8.73 1.09 6.26
CA GLU A 231 10.04 0.44 6.43
C GLU A 231 10.46 -0.32 5.17
N HIS A 232 9.51 -1.00 4.53
CA HIS A 232 9.73 -1.69 3.26
C HIS A 232 10.04 -0.69 2.14
N ALA A 233 9.28 0.42 2.07
CA ALA A 233 9.52 1.49 1.11
C ALA A 233 10.92 2.10 1.25
N ILE A 234 11.39 2.38 2.48
CA ILE A 234 12.76 2.84 2.76
C ILE A 234 13.80 1.80 2.34
N GLY A 235 13.55 0.50 2.60
CA GLY A 235 14.42 -0.57 2.11
C GLY A 235 14.55 -0.56 0.59
N GLY A 236 13.47 -0.27 -0.13
CA GLY A 236 13.47 -0.06 -1.58
C GLY A 236 14.30 1.16 -2.00
N VAL A 237 14.16 2.31 -1.32
CA VAL A 237 14.96 3.52 -1.56
C VAL A 237 16.46 3.22 -1.43
N ILE A 238 16.87 2.53 -0.36
CA ILE A 238 18.28 2.19 -0.11
C ILE A 238 18.82 1.27 -1.19
N ARG A 239 18.05 0.26 -1.61
CA ARG A 239 18.44 -0.68 -2.67
C ARG A 239 18.66 0.03 -4.00
N ASP A 240 17.72 0.89 -4.39
CA ASP A 240 17.82 1.66 -5.62
C ASP A 240 19.01 2.64 -5.57
N ALA A 241 19.17 3.39 -4.46
CA ALA A 241 20.29 4.30 -4.26
C ALA A 241 21.65 3.58 -4.36
N ARG A 242 21.76 2.38 -3.79
CA ARG A 242 22.96 1.53 -3.91
C ARG A 242 23.26 1.19 -5.36
N SER A 243 22.24 0.79 -6.14
CA SER A 243 22.42 0.41 -7.54
C SER A 243 22.82 1.60 -8.44
N MET A 244 22.41 2.82 -8.05
CA MET A 244 22.68 4.05 -8.80
C MET A 244 23.90 4.81 -8.27
N LYS A 245 24.60 4.33 -7.23
CA LYS A 245 25.58 5.14 -6.47
C LYS A 245 26.70 5.74 -7.33
N THR A 246 27.16 5.04 -8.37
CA THR A 246 28.20 5.49 -9.32
C THR A 246 27.65 5.98 -10.66
N ASP A 247 26.35 5.81 -10.91
CA ASP A 247 25.72 6.14 -12.19
C ASP A 247 25.24 7.60 -12.16
N LYS A 248 25.90 8.44 -12.97
CA LYS A 248 25.62 9.88 -13.06
C LYS A 248 24.45 10.18 -14.00
N GLU A 249 24.13 9.28 -14.94
CA GLU A 249 23.02 9.44 -15.87
C GLU A 249 21.71 9.07 -15.17
N LYS A 250 21.70 7.95 -14.43
CA LYS A 250 20.54 7.55 -13.62
C LYS A 250 20.30 8.45 -12.43
N LEU A 251 21.36 9.01 -11.82
CA LEU A 251 21.22 9.87 -10.65
C LEU A 251 22.13 11.12 -10.74
N PRO A 252 21.63 12.19 -11.41
CA PRO A 252 22.38 13.42 -11.62
C PRO A 252 22.82 14.09 -10.30
N PRO A 253 23.97 14.79 -10.26
CA PRO A 253 24.47 15.45 -9.05
C PRO A 253 23.48 16.41 -8.38
N SER A 254 22.70 17.16 -9.18
CA SER A 254 21.67 18.06 -8.68
C SER A 254 20.54 17.34 -7.96
N VAL A 255 20.18 16.13 -8.43
CA VAL A 255 19.19 15.26 -7.80
C VAL A 255 19.75 14.65 -6.52
N ARG A 256 21.02 14.21 -6.51
CA ARG A 256 21.70 13.71 -5.30
C ARG A 256 21.67 14.75 -4.19
N ALA A 257 22.04 15.99 -4.50
CA ALA A 257 22.05 17.08 -3.52
C ALA A 257 20.65 17.33 -2.92
N LYS A 258 19.60 17.32 -3.75
CA LYS A 258 18.21 17.45 -3.29
C LYS A 258 17.79 16.29 -2.38
N LEU A 259 18.11 15.05 -2.77
CA LEU A 259 17.81 13.85 -1.97
C LEU A 259 18.55 13.89 -0.63
N LEU A 260 19.83 14.26 -0.62
CA LEU A 260 20.63 14.44 0.60
C LEU A 260 19.98 15.45 1.56
N GLN A 261 19.58 16.61 1.04
CA GLN A 261 18.87 17.62 1.83
C GLN A 261 17.54 17.07 2.39
N GLN A 262 16.81 16.29 1.59
CA GLN A 262 15.54 15.70 2.01
C GLN A 262 15.74 14.67 3.12
N ILE A 263 16.73 13.77 3.02
CA ILE A 263 16.96 12.75 4.06
C ILE A 263 17.47 13.36 5.38
N GLU A 264 18.24 14.45 5.33
CA GLU A 264 18.70 15.19 6.53
C GLU A 264 17.50 15.84 7.26
N LYS A 265 16.58 16.44 6.49
CA LYS A 265 15.33 17.00 7.04
C LYS A 265 14.46 15.91 7.68
N LEU A 266 14.36 14.76 7.01
CA LEU A 266 13.57 13.63 7.47
C LEU A 266 14.15 12.96 8.72
N LYS A 267 15.48 12.83 8.81
CA LYS A 267 16.17 12.34 10.01
C LYS A 267 15.84 13.17 11.25
N SER A 268 15.70 14.49 11.05
CA SER A 268 15.49 15.46 12.13
C SER A 268 14.01 15.65 12.50
N SER A 269 13.08 14.98 11.82
CA SER A 269 11.64 15.17 12.03
C SER A 269 11.10 14.15 13.06
N PRO A 270 10.89 14.53 14.33
CA PRO A 270 10.27 13.63 15.29
C PRO A 270 8.80 13.42 14.91
N ASN A 271 8.36 12.17 14.89
CA ASN A 271 6.94 11.85 14.83
C ASN A 271 6.64 10.76 15.86
N PRO A 272 6.35 11.13 17.12
CA PRO A 272 6.08 10.17 18.18
C PRO A 272 4.68 9.56 17.98
N MET A 273 4.56 8.67 17.00
CA MET A 273 3.37 7.84 16.80
C MET A 273 3.45 6.59 17.66
N ILE A 274 2.30 6.12 18.14
CA ILE A 274 2.18 4.85 18.84
C ILE A 274 1.92 3.76 17.81
N ASP A 275 2.92 2.91 17.60
CA ASP A 275 2.84 1.78 16.69
C ASP A 275 1.99 0.65 17.26
N ASN A 276 2.22 0.30 18.53
CA ASN A 276 1.51 -0.82 19.13
C ASN A 276 1.34 -0.64 20.64
N VAL A 277 0.29 -1.25 21.18
CA VAL A 277 -0.07 -1.23 22.60
C VAL A 277 -0.22 -2.68 23.06
N ASN A 278 0.81 -3.22 23.69
CA ASN A 278 0.80 -4.62 24.12
C ASN A 278 0.37 -4.73 25.59
N LEU A 279 -0.68 -5.49 25.88
CA LEU A 279 -1.08 -5.83 27.24
C LEU A 279 -0.37 -7.10 27.72
N MET A 280 0.51 -6.96 28.71
CA MET A 280 1.24 -8.07 29.31
C MET A 280 0.35 -8.88 30.27
N ASN A 281 0.77 -10.11 30.59
CA ASN A 281 0.03 -10.97 31.51
C ASN A 281 -0.12 -10.37 32.91
N SER A 282 0.89 -9.60 33.35
CA SER A 282 0.91 -8.80 34.59
C SER A 282 -0.19 -7.74 34.65
N GLY A 283 -0.81 -7.39 33.51
CA GLY A 283 -1.72 -6.25 33.40
C GLY A 283 -1.00 -4.94 33.10
N GLU A 284 0.32 -4.98 32.88
CA GLU A 284 1.09 -3.84 32.40
C GLU A 284 0.89 -3.63 30.90
N VAL A 285 0.95 -2.39 30.45
CA VAL A 285 0.88 -2.02 29.04
C VAL A 285 2.24 -1.54 28.55
N ASN A 286 2.72 -2.10 27.44
CA ASN A 286 3.92 -1.63 26.76
C ASN A 286 3.54 -0.83 25.51
N LEU A 287 3.88 0.47 25.51
CA LEU A 287 3.67 1.37 24.37
C LEU A 287 4.88 1.37 23.45
N ILE A 288 4.73 0.77 22.27
CA ILE A 288 5.75 0.82 21.23
C ILE A 288 5.59 2.14 20.46
N LYS A 289 6.60 3.00 20.53
CA LYS A 289 6.63 4.29 19.84
C LYS A 289 7.56 4.24 18.64
N ILE A 290 7.16 4.90 17.56
CA ILE A 290 8.01 5.10 16.39
C ILE A 290 8.89 6.32 16.64
N GLY A 291 10.21 6.15 16.60
CA GLY A 291 11.16 7.23 16.88
C GLY A 291 11.38 8.18 15.69
N GLY A 292 11.48 7.63 14.49
CA GLY A 292 11.75 8.37 13.26
C GLY A 292 11.65 7.48 12.02
N ILE A 293 11.61 8.11 10.85
CA ILE A 293 11.47 7.40 9.56
C ILE A 293 12.70 6.53 9.23
N PHE A 294 13.89 6.92 9.69
CA PHE A 294 15.11 6.15 9.51
C PHE A 294 15.60 5.57 10.82
N LYS A 295 15.98 4.29 10.78
CA LYS A 295 16.95 3.75 11.74
C LYS A 295 18.31 4.37 11.44
N HIS A 296 19.14 4.60 12.45
CA HIS A 296 20.46 5.24 12.28
C HIS A 296 21.29 4.60 11.16
N LYS A 297 21.37 3.27 11.14
CA LYS A 297 22.06 2.51 10.08
C LYS A 297 21.49 2.76 8.68
N GLN A 298 20.17 2.78 8.53
CA GLN A 298 19.51 3.02 7.24
C GLN A 298 19.84 4.42 6.70
N TYR A 299 19.85 5.41 7.59
CA TYR A 299 20.21 6.77 7.26
C TYR A 299 21.66 6.88 6.77
N GLU A 300 22.62 6.34 7.52
CA GLU A 300 24.05 6.41 7.14
C GLU A 300 24.32 5.66 5.82
N GLN A 301 23.66 4.51 5.60
CA GLN A 301 23.73 3.78 4.33
C GLN A 301 23.21 4.61 3.16
N LEU A 302 22.01 5.18 3.30
CA LEU A 302 21.42 5.98 2.23
C LEU A 302 22.26 7.21 1.92
N LYS A 303 22.78 7.89 2.96
CA LYS A 303 23.70 9.02 2.82
C LYS A 303 24.96 8.62 2.05
N ALA A 304 25.63 7.54 2.45
CA ALA A 304 26.84 7.07 1.78
C ALA A 304 26.59 6.77 0.29
N TYR A 305 25.51 6.06 -0.04
CA TYR A 305 25.18 5.74 -1.44
C TYR A 305 24.86 6.98 -2.28
N LEU A 306 24.14 7.96 -1.73
CA LEU A 306 23.86 9.21 -2.44
C LEU A 306 25.13 10.04 -2.65
N GLU A 307 26.10 9.96 -1.75
CA GLU A 307 27.45 10.54 -1.88
C GLU A 307 28.38 9.73 -2.80
N GLY A 308 27.94 8.58 -3.31
CA GLY A 308 28.72 7.72 -4.20
C GLY A 308 29.76 6.85 -3.50
N ARG A 309 29.60 6.59 -2.19
CA ARG A 309 30.49 5.78 -1.35
C ARG A 309 29.80 4.50 -0.89
N ASP A 310 30.57 3.53 -0.41
CA ASP A 310 30.05 2.40 0.35
C ASP A 310 30.00 2.74 1.85
N PRO A 311 29.00 2.26 2.60
CA PRO A 311 28.93 2.43 4.05
C PRO A 311 29.96 1.52 4.74
N ASP A 312 30.63 2.06 5.74
CA ASP A 312 31.54 1.34 6.63
C ASP A 312 30.81 0.35 7.57
#